data_AF-A0A966UYR2-F1
#
_entry.id   AF-A0A966UYR2-F1
#
_cell.length_a   1.000
_cell.length_b   1.000
_cell.length_c   1.000
_cell.angle_alpha   90.00
_cell.angle_beta   90.00
_cell.angle_gamma   90.00
#
_symmetry.space_group_name_H-M   'P 1'
#
loop_
_entity.id
_entity.type
_entity.pdbx_description
1 polymer ?
#
loop_
_entity_poly.entity_id
_entity_poly.type
_entity_poly.pdbx_seq_one_letter_code
_entity_poly.pdbx_strand_id
1 'polypeptide(L)'
;TPECKATSGKIPMGGSVGPKVGQGYVVVGDAAGSVNPFNGEGIDYAYETSRMAAEVLHEAITLNDPRALGRYQLMLDDEYGQYFKVARLFAKVIGRPALMRELSRVGIQSRTLMEWVLRIMANLLRPDEIGPAEAAYKAASAIVRLAPNA
;
A
#
# COMPACT_ATOMS: atom_id res chain seq x y z
N THR A 1 -19.68 -9.29 -24.07
CA THR A 1 -20.05 -7.99 -23.45
C THR A 1 -20.49 -8.27 -22.03
N PRO A 2 -20.16 -7.42 -21.03
CA PRO A 2 -20.58 -7.69 -19.65
C PRO A 2 -22.10 -7.80 -19.56
N GLU A 3 -22.60 -8.85 -18.87
CA GLU A 3 -24.03 -9.19 -18.82
C GLU A 3 -24.85 -8.22 -17.95
N CYS A 4 -24.21 -7.47 -17.05
CA CYS A 4 -24.87 -6.47 -16.23
C CYS A 4 -23.93 -5.30 -15.88
N LYS A 5 -24.54 -4.20 -15.43
CA LYS A 5 -23.84 -3.02 -14.94
C LYS A 5 -23.13 -3.37 -13.62
N ALA A 6 -21.86 -2.99 -13.49
CA ALA A 6 -21.11 -3.22 -12.26
C ALA A 6 -21.85 -2.63 -11.05
N THR A 7 -22.08 -3.47 -10.03
CA THR A 7 -22.80 -3.11 -8.81
C THR A 7 -21.88 -2.59 -7.69
N SER A 8 -20.56 -2.73 -7.86
CA SER A 8 -19.57 -2.33 -6.85
C SER A 8 -18.98 -0.93 -7.11
N GLY A 9 -18.61 -0.26 -6.02
CA GLY A 9 -17.95 1.05 -6.04
C GLY A 9 -16.43 0.96 -6.13
N LYS A 10 -15.79 2.09 -6.40
CA LYS A 10 -14.32 2.21 -6.38
C LYS A 10 -13.81 2.06 -4.95
N ILE A 11 -12.84 1.19 -4.75
CA ILE A 11 -12.14 1.05 -3.47
C ILE A 11 -11.03 2.13 -3.41
N PRO A 12 -11.06 3.08 -2.47
CA PRO A 12 -9.99 4.05 -2.29
C PRO A 12 -8.78 3.34 -1.65
N MET A 13 -7.62 3.39 -2.31
CA MET A 13 -6.43 2.63 -1.89
C MET A 13 -5.22 3.54 -1.72
N GLY A 14 -4.19 3.03 -1.03
CA GLY A 14 -2.87 3.65 -0.94
C GLY A 14 -2.87 5.04 -0.31
N GLY A 15 -3.74 5.27 0.68
CA GLY A 15 -3.87 6.54 1.39
C GLY A 15 -4.40 7.68 0.52
N SER A 16 -5.11 7.39 -0.56
CA SER A 16 -5.51 8.37 -1.60
C SER A 16 -6.52 9.45 -1.16
N VAL A 17 -7.11 9.33 0.04
CA VAL A 17 -8.04 10.32 0.59
C VAL A 17 -7.33 11.26 1.56
N GLY A 18 -7.45 12.56 1.36
CA GLY A 18 -6.91 13.56 2.29
C GLY A 18 -7.76 14.83 2.32
N PRO A 19 -7.59 15.67 3.35
CA PRO A 19 -6.71 15.48 4.51
C PRO A 19 -7.23 14.41 5.50
N LYS A 20 -6.31 13.71 6.19
CA LYS A 20 -6.66 12.65 7.17
C LYS A 20 -7.07 13.20 8.54
N VAL A 21 -6.77 14.46 8.79
CA VAL A 21 -7.04 15.18 10.04
C VAL A 21 -7.51 16.59 9.73
N GLY A 22 -8.43 17.07 10.54
CA GLY A 22 -8.85 18.47 10.56
C GLY A 22 -9.14 18.95 11.98
N GLN A 23 -9.74 20.12 12.10
CA GLN A 23 -9.91 20.82 13.39
C GLN A 23 -10.75 20.07 14.43
N GLY A 24 -11.52 19.06 14.01
CA GLY A 24 -12.34 18.25 14.91
C GLY A 24 -12.63 16.86 14.38
N TYR A 25 -11.81 16.35 13.46
CA TYR A 25 -12.00 15.03 12.89
C TYR A 25 -10.67 14.35 12.60
N VAL A 26 -10.71 13.02 12.67
CA VAL A 26 -9.67 12.11 12.19
C VAL A 26 -10.36 11.09 11.29
N VAL A 27 -9.73 10.76 10.16
CA VAL A 27 -10.25 9.78 9.20
C VAL A 27 -9.36 8.55 9.21
N VAL A 28 -9.96 7.36 9.30
CA VAL A 28 -9.27 6.08 9.45
C VAL A 28 -9.77 5.06 8.41
N GLY A 29 -9.02 3.96 8.22
CA GLY A 29 -9.43 2.82 7.37
C GLY A 29 -9.83 3.19 5.94
N ASP A 30 -10.94 2.62 5.46
CA ASP A 30 -11.46 2.83 4.10
C ASP A 30 -11.82 4.30 3.83
N ALA A 31 -12.31 5.02 4.84
CA ALA A 31 -12.60 6.45 4.71
C ALA A 31 -11.32 7.26 4.46
N ALA A 32 -10.19 6.80 4.98
CA ALA A 32 -8.86 7.34 4.73
C ALA A 32 -8.22 6.79 3.43
N GLY A 33 -8.87 5.85 2.76
CA GLY A 33 -8.34 5.13 1.61
C GLY A 33 -7.11 4.29 1.95
N SER A 34 -7.03 3.77 3.16
CA SER A 34 -5.88 3.01 3.67
C SER A 34 -5.83 1.57 3.16
N VAL A 35 -6.69 1.18 2.20
CA VAL A 35 -6.69 -0.16 1.61
C VAL A 35 -5.38 -0.43 0.87
N ASN A 36 -4.86 -1.64 1.05
CA ASN A 36 -3.70 -2.16 0.36
C ASN A 36 -3.96 -2.32 -1.15
N PRO A 37 -3.18 -1.66 -2.03
CA PRO A 37 -3.42 -1.75 -3.47
C PRO A 37 -2.89 -3.03 -4.12
N PHE A 38 -2.17 -3.89 -3.40
CA PHE A 38 -1.70 -5.18 -3.92
C PHE A 38 -2.76 -6.27 -3.87
N ASN A 39 -3.45 -6.40 -2.73
CA ASN A 39 -4.40 -7.49 -2.46
C ASN A 39 -5.82 -7.00 -2.13
N GLY A 40 -6.03 -5.68 -1.96
CA GLY A 40 -7.32 -5.10 -1.58
C GLY A 40 -7.67 -5.26 -0.10
N GLU A 41 -6.71 -5.64 0.75
CA GLU A 41 -6.91 -5.80 2.18
C GLU A 41 -7.05 -4.45 2.89
N GLY A 42 -8.13 -4.28 3.64
CA GLY A 42 -8.42 -3.05 4.39
C GLY A 42 -8.58 -3.25 5.89
N ILE A 43 -8.77 -4.47 6.37
CA ILE A 43 -9.10 -4.74 7.79
C ILE A 43 -7.94 -4.38 8.70
N ASP A 44 -6.74 -4.89 8.40
CA ASP A 44 -5.54 -4.63 9.19
C ASP A 44 -5.22 -3.13 9.23
N TYR A 45 -5.23 -2.47 8.07
CA TYR A 45 -5.02 -1.03 7.98
C TYR A 45 -6.11 -0.24 8.71
N ALA A 46 -7.37 -0.67 8.66
CA ALA A 46 -8.44 -0.02 9.42
C ALA A 46 -8.19 -0.13 10.92
N TYR A 47 -7.76 -1.30 11.41
CA TYR A 47 -7.43 -1.51 12.81
C TYR A 47 -6.22 -0.66 13.25
N GLU A 48 -5.12 -0.73 12.51
CA GLU A 48 -3.87 -0.05 12.85
C GLU A 48 -4.02 1.48 12.79
N THR A 49 -4.65 2.00 11.74
CA THR A 49 -4.91 3.44 11.62
C THR A 49 -5.90 3.95 12.66
N SER A 50 -6.83 3.11 13.12
CA SER A 50 -7.74 3.43 14.24
C SER A 50 -7.01 3.46 15.58
N ARG A 51 -6.06 2.53 15.81
CA ARG A 51 -5.24 2.51 17.03
C ARG A 51 -4.42 3.79 17.16
N MET A 52 -3.73 4.19 16.09
CA MET A 52 -2.99 5.46 16.05
C MET A 52 -3.90 6.67 16.27
N ALA A 53 -5.08 6.70 15.64
CA ALA A 53 -6.04 7.79 15.82
C ALA A 53 -6.53 7.88 17.28
N ALA A 54 -6.77 6.74 17.93
CA ALA A 54 -7.19 6.70 19.33
C ALA A 54 -6.11 7.24 20.28
N GLU A 55 -4.84 6.92 20.03
CA GLU A 55 -3.71 7.45 20.81
C GLU A 55 -3.67 8.99 20.73
N VAL A 56 -3.73 9.53 19.51
CA VAL A 56 -3.67 10.98 19.30
C VAL A 56 -4.92 11.69 19.81
N LEU A 57 -6.10 11.07 19.69
CA LEU A 57 -7.35 11.60 20.24
C LEU A 57 -7.30 11.65 21.78
N HIS A 58 -6.77 10.60 22.41
CA HIS A 58 -6.58 10.57 23.86
C HIS A 58 -5.63 11.68 24.33
N GLU A 59 -4.50 11.87 23.63
CA GLU A 59 -3.56 12.96 23.90
C GLU A 59 -4.24 14.34 23.76
N ALA A 60 -4.97 14.58 22.67
CA ALA A 60 -5.68 15.82 22.41
C ALA A 60 -6.71 16.15 23.50
N ILE A 61 -7.48 15.16 23.94
CA ILE A 61 -8.48 15.31 25.01
C ILE A 61 -7.79 15.60 26.35
N THR A 62 -6.73 14.86 26.68
CA THR A 62 -6.02 14.98 27.96
C THR A 62 -5.34 16.35 28.10
N LEU A 63 -4.76 16.86 27.01
CA LEU A 63 -4.12 18.18 26.97
C LEU A 63 -5.10 19.33 26.73
N ASN A 64 -6.36 19.02 26.41
CA ASN A 64 -7.35 19.98 25.91
C ASN A 64 -6.81 20.83 24.73
N ASP A 65 -6.07 20.17 23.83
CA ASP A 65 -5.41 20.80 22.69
C ASP A 65 -5.68 20.04 21.39
N PRO A 66 -6.58 20.53 20.52
CA PRO A 66 -6.89 19.87 19.25
C PRO A 66 -5.71 19.87 18.26
N ARG A 67 -4.66 20.67 18.49
CA ARG A 67 -3.46 20.66 17.63
C ARG A 67 -2.70 19.33 17.73
N ALA A 68 -2.86 18.60 18.84
CA ALA A 68 -2.28 17.27 19.00
C ALA A 68 -2.75 16.30 17.89
N LEU A 69 -3.96 16.49 17.34
CA LEU A 69 -4.46 15.71 16.19
C LEU A 69 -3.52 15.73 14.98
N GLY A 70 -2.75 16.80 14.78
CA GLY A 70 -1.77 16.90 13.69
C GLY A 70 -0.70 15.80 13.73
N ARG A 71 -0.42 15.24 14.91
CA ARG A 71 0.53 14.14 15.09
C ARG A 71 0.13 12.88 14.34
N TYR A 72 -1.18 12.67 14.15
CA TYR A 72 -1.69 11.50 13.43
C TYR A 72 -1.18 11.44 11.99
N GLN A 73 -1.14 12.57 11.27
CA GLN A 73 -0.61 12.60 9.90
C GLN A 73 0.88 12.24 9.87
N LEU A 74 1.66 12.71 10.85
CA LEU A 74 3.08 12.38 10.97
C LEU A 74 3.28 10.88 11.22
N MET A 75 2.48 10.27 12.10
CA MET A 75 2.54 8.83 12.36
C MET A 75 2.19 8.00 11.13
N LEU A 76 1.17 8.42 10.35
CA LEU A 76 0.82 7.75 9.10
C LEU A 76 1.94 7.85 8.05
N ASP A 77 2.58 9.02 7.95
CA ASP A 77 3.66 9.24 6.99
C ASP A 77 4.94 8.46 7.37
N ASP A 78 5.21 8.31 8.66
CA ASP A 78 6.34 7.51 9.18
C ASP A 78 6.12 6.02 8.95
N GLU A 79 4.96 5.49 9.35
CA GLU A 79 4.66 4.05 9.24
C GLU A 79 4.40 3.62 7.78
N TYR A 80 3.57 4.37 7.05
CA TYR A 80 3.04 3.92 5.76
C TYR A 80 3.45 4.79 4.57
N GLY A 81 4.16 5.89 4.79
CA GLY A 81 4.44 6.87 3.73
C GLY A 81 5.22 6.26 2.56
N GLN A 82 6.26 5.46 2.83
CA GLN A 82 7.02 4.76 1.79
C GLN A 82 6.21 3.63 1.16
N TYR A 83 5.55 2.83 1.99
CA TYR A 83 4.73 1.72 1.53
C TYR A 83 3.65 2.18 0.54
N PHE A 84 2.83 3.15 0.92
CA PHE A 84 1.77 3.65 0.05
C PHE A 84 2.30 4.34 -1.23
N LYS A 85 3.49 4.94 -1.22
CA LYS A 85 4.12 5.47 -2.43
C LYS A 85 4.42 4.36 -3.43
N VAL A 86 5.12 3.31 -2.99
CA VAL A 86 5.44 2.13 -3.81
C VAL A 86 4.15 1.48 -4.32
N ALA A 87 3.19 1.33 -3.44
CA ALA A 87 1.94 0.66 -3.72
C ALA A 87 1.07 1.45 -4.74
N ARG A 88 1.06 2.79 -4.69
CA ARG A 88 0.44 3.65 -5.71
C ARG A 88 1.16 3.58 -7.06
N LEU A 89 2.49 3.54 -7.06
CA LEU A 89 3.27 3.39 -8.29
C LEU A 89 2.96 2.04 -8.95
N PHE A 90 2.94 0.97 -8.16
CA PHE A 90 2.56 -0.36 -8.63
C PHE A 90 1.16 -0.36 -9.26
N ALA A 91 0.16 0.19 -8.56
CA ALA A 91 -1.21 0.32 -9.08
C ALA A 91 -1.27 1.07 -10.43
N LYS A 92 -0.47 2.13 -10.59
CA LYS A 92 -0.38 2.91 -11.84
C LYS A 92 0.28 2.13 -12.97
N VAL A 93 1.28 1.30 -12.65
CA VAL A 93 1.99 0.43 -13.59
C VAL A 93 1.07 -0.67 -14.10
N ILE A 94 0.40 -1.40 -13.21
CA ILE A 94 -0.54 -2.48 -13.59
C ILE A 94 -1.83 -1.94 -14.23
N GLY A 95 -2.20 -0.69 -13.95
CA GLY A 95 -3.36 -0.03 -14.57
C GLY A 95 -3.17 0.32 -16.04
N ARG A 96 -1.95 0.18 -16.60
CA ARG A 96 -1.64 0.50 -18.00
C ARG A 96 -1.81 -0.74 -18.90
N PRO A 97 -2.82 -0.78 -19.80
CA PRO A 97 -3.12 -1.98 -20.59
C PRO A 97 -1.97 -2.42 -21.49
N ALA A 98 -1.23 -1.47 -22.09
CA ALA A 98 -0.08 -1.77 -22.93
C ALA A 98 1.05 -2.45 -22.14
N LEU A 99 1.26 -2.02 -20.89
CA LEU A 99 2.29 -2.60 -20.02
C LEU A 99 1.86 -3.98 -19.52
N MET A 100 0.61 -4.13 -19.09
CA MET A 100 0.06 -5.42 -18.68
C MET A 100 0.05 -6.44 -19.81
N ARG A 101 -0.17 -6.00 -21.06
CA ARG A 101 -0.14 -6.90 -22.22
C ARG A 101 1.26 -7.48 -22.43
N GLU A 102 2.31 -6.67 -22.33
CA GLU A 102 3.68 -7.17 -22.43
C GLU A 102 4.12 -7.97 -21.18
N LEU A 103 3.75 -7.52 -19.97
CA LEU A 103 3.98 -8.28 -18.73
C LEU A 103 3.27 -9.63 -18.74
N SER A 104 2.07 -9.73 -19.30
CA SER A 104 1.34 -11.00 -19.46
C SER A 104 1.97 -11.89 -20.53
N ARG A 105 2.39 -11.32 -21.65
CA ARG A 105 2.97 -12.05 -22.78
C ARG A 105 4.33 -12.66 -22.43
N VAL A 106 5.17 -11.92 -21.70
CA VAL A 106 6.54 -12.32 -21.38
C VAL A 106 6.68 -12.82 -19.94
N GLY A 107 5.98 -12.20 -19.00
CA GLY A 107 6.15 -12.44 -17.57
C GLY A 107 5.34 -13.62 -17.03
N ILE A 108 4.06 -13.75 -17.38
CA ILE A 108 3.19 -14.83 -16.85
C ILE A 108 3.62 -16.21 -17.35
N GLN A 109 4.23 -16.28 -18.54
CA GLN A 109 4.78 -17.54 -19.07
C GLN A 109 6.08 -17.98 -18.37
N SER A 110 6.70 -17.11 -17.56
CA SER A 110 7.88 -17.44 -16.78
C SER A 110 7.50 -17.98 -15.41
N ARG A 111 7.63 -19.29 -15.23
CA ARG A 111 7.37 -19.99 -13.96
C ARG A 111 8.19 -19.39 -12.81
N THR A 112 9.44 -19.04 -13.07
CA THR A 112 10.35 -18.42 -12.11
C THR A 112 9.85 -17.03 -11.70
N LEU A 113 9.43 -16.17 -12.64
CA LEU A 113 8.95 -14.82 -12.32
C LEU A 113 7.64 -14.87 -11.51
N MET A 114 6.72 -15.76 -11.88
CA MET A 114 5.47 -15.94 -11.15
C MET A 114 5.68 -16.45 -9.73
N GLU A 115 6.65 -17.34 -9.50
CA GLU A 115 7.01 -17.80 -8.16
C GLU A 115 7.53 -16.66 -7.29
N TRP A 116 8.37 -15.78 -7.85
CA TRP A 116 8.83 -14.56 -7.18
C TRP A 116 7.69 -13.62 -6.81
N VAL A 117 6.81 -13.31 -7.77
CA VAL A 117 5.65 -12.43 -7.55
C VAL A 117 4.74 -13.00 -6.47
N LEU A 118 4.46 -14.31 -6.51
CA LEU A 118 3.62 -14.98 -5.52
C LEU A 118 4.22 -14.91 -4.12
N ARG A 119 5.54 -15.14 -3.98
CA ARG A 119 6.25 -15.04 -2.69
C ARG A 119 6.17 -13.63 -2.11
N ILE A 120 6.29 -12.60 -2.95
CA ILE A 120 6.14 -11.20 -2.54
C ILE A 120 4.68 -10.90 -2.13
N MET A 121 3.71 -11.30 -2.95
CA MET A 121 2.29 -11.07 -2.68
C MET A 121 1.77 -11.82 -1.44
N ALA A 122 2.36 -12.97 -1.12
CA ALA A 122 1.99 -13.78 0.04
C ALA A 122 2.70 -13.37 1.34
N ASN A 123 3.54 -12.32 1.32
CA ASN A 123 4.37 -11.91 2.46
C ASN A 123 5.27 -13.07 2.99
N LEU A 124 5.69 -13.98 2.10
CA LEU A 124 6.47 -15.18 2.42
C LEU A 124 7.97 -15.01 2.07
N LEU A 125 8.53 -13.81 2.22
CA LEU A 125 9.98 -13.60 2.12
C LEU A 125 10.65 -14.22 3.36
N ARG A 126 10.84 -15.55 3.30
CA ARG A 126 11.67 -16.26 4.27
C ARG A 126 13.15 -16.02 3.92
N PRO A 127 14.00 -15.57 4.88
CA PRO A 127 15.41 -15.28 4.63
C PRO A 127 16.31 -16.52 4.43
N ASP A 128 15.77 -17.74 4.46
CA ASP A 128 16.54 -18.96 4.74
C ASP A 128 16.83 -19.88 3.54
N GLU A 129 16.34 -19.57 2.33
CA GLU A 129 16.72 -20.31 1.11
C GLU A 129 17.80 -19.57 0.30
N ILE A 130 19.06 -19.81 0.64
CA ILE A 130 20.25 -19.25 -0.01
C ILE A 130 20.54 -20.03 -1.30
N GLY A 131 20.28 -19.40 -2.44
CA GLY A 131 20.56 -19.92 -3.78
C GLY A 131 20.58 -18.78 -4.82
N PRO A 132 20.59 -19.06 -6.13
CA PRO A 132 20.61 -18.03 -7.21
C PRO A 132 19.50 -16.97 -7.10
N ALA A 133 18.50 -17.23 -6.25
CA ALA A 133 17.50 -16.28 -5.84
C ALA A 133 18.05 -15.03 -5.11
N GLU A 134 19.12 -15.14 -4.34
CA GLU A 134 19.70 -14.01 -3.60
C GLU A 134 20.38 -13.00 -4.54
N ALA A 135 20.99 -13.47 -5.63
CA ALA A 135 21.57 -12.63 -6.66
C ALA A 135 20.49 -11.87 -7.44
N ALA A 136 19.38 -12.55 -7.77
CA ALA A 136 18.22 -11.92 -8.39
C ALA A 136 17.55 -10.90 -7.45
N TYR A 137 17.44 -11.21 -6.16
CA TYR A 137 16.92 -10.28 -5.13
C TYR A 137 17.82 -9.05 -4.97
N LYS A 138 19.15 -9.22 -4.91
CA LYS A 138 20.10 -8.11 -4.86
C LYS A 138 20.03 -7.24 -6.12
N ALA A 139 19.89 -7.85 -7.31
CA ALA A 139 19.72 -7.13 -8.56
C ALA A 139 18.40 -6.34 -8.61
N ALA A 140 17.29 -6.96 -8.23
CA ALA A 140 15.99 -6.29 -8.15
C ALA A 140 15.99 -5.15 -7.12
N SER A 141 16.60 -5.37 -5.95
CA SER A 141 16.75 -4.37 -4.89
C SER A 141 17.65 -3.20 -5.33
N ALA A 142 18.67 -3.46 -6.14
CA ALA A 142 19.53 -2.44 -6.73
C ALA A 142 18.78 -1.61 -7.78
N ILE A 143 17.95 -2.25 -8.62
CA ILE A 143 17.12 -1.57 -9.62
C ILE A 143 16.07 -0.67 -8.93
N VAL A 144 15.43 -1.15 -7.87
CA VAL A 144 14.48 -0.36 -7.07
C VAL A 144 15.16 0.83 -6.39
N ARG A 145 16.39 0.65 -5.87
CA ARG A 145 17.19 1.76 -5.32
C ARG A 145 17.62 2.79 -6.37
N LEU A 146 17.71 2.41 -7.65
CA LEU A 146 18.10 3.27 -8.77
C LEU A 146 16.93 4.02 -9.42
N ALA A 147 15.69 3.70 -9.06
CA ALA A 147 14.49 4.46 -9.44
C ALA A 147 13.79 5.09 -8.22
N PRO A 148 14.45 6.01 -7.48
CA PRO A 148 13.84 6.68 -6.33
C PRO A 148 12.76 7.72 -6.71
N ASN A 149 12.62 8.05 -8.01
CA ASN A 149 11.78 9.15 -8.50
C ASN A 149 10.92 8.76 -9.73
N ALA A 150 10.03 7.76 -9.61
CA ALA A 150 9.01 7.45 -10.63
C ALA A 150 7.61 7.36 -10.02
#